data_AF-A0A958LA98-F1
#
_entry.id   AF-A0A958LA98-F1
#
_cell.length_a   1.000
_cell.length_b   1.000
_cell.length_c   1.000
_cell.angle_alpha   90.00
_cell.angle_beta   90.00
_cell.angle_gamma   90.00
#
_symmetry.space_group_name_H-M   'P 1'
#
loop_
_entity.id
_entity.type
_entity.pdbx_description
1 polymer ?
#
loop_
_entity_poly.entity_id
_entity_poly.type
_entity_poly.pdbx_seq_one_letter_code
_entity_poly.pdbx_strand_id
1 'polypeptide(L)'
;ALLRHTRKGIIRSGQARAIYVEALQRGRNSDRALVCVVPRGHPAGERITIAEPRFRALVNEPVQIRLHSSATRGDDAIGSMIPFGTPHINPLPPAETVLQLPRGVALPRDQRIDVQLSALLHETGVLELSCVHPERDDLRWQLRFQTRPSATADDAGQASSDDAADTSAARQLIRGVFGKGKERHPPAKSLRRELEEILGARENWSLGVLRSLWPELARGMTRKGRSPDHERSWYYLAGYCLRPGYGAALDGEYVSQLWRAFDLGLSFPGEASVLVQSLIMWRRIAGGLDAGQQEALFASLQKTLNAGKSPPLEALRLGCSLERLPLAEKTALGKRVVKLLTTKSLPGREQFLWELGRLSSRIMLYAPSHYVLPPEFPVRWLQRLVEEDWVRDELQNAPQIWIQALRRSADTEKNLAPDQIRWAQSLFASLGVAPESVALLEKYQEPALEDRRMLFGEALPHGLALA
;
A
#
# COMPACT_ATOMS: atom_id res chain seq x y z
N ALA A 1 -12.92 66.18 -28.58
CA ALA A 1 -11.61 65.76 -29.11
C ALA A 1 -11.29 64.38 -28.58
N LEU A 2 -11.02 63.42 -29.47
CA LEU A 2 -10.51 62.08 -29.14
C LEU A 2 -9.21 62.18 -28.35
N LEU A 3 -9.03 61.31 -27.34
CA LEU A 3 -7.74 60.70 -27.04
C LEU A 3 -7.96 59.28 -26.52
N ARG A 4 -7.27 58.34 -27.18
CA ARG A 4 -7.36 56.89 -27.07
C ARG A 4 -6.02 56.42 -26.47
N HIS A 5 -6.02 55.71 -25.34
CA HIS A 5 -4.89 54.97 -24.75
C HIS A 5 -5.44 54.21 -23.52
N THR A 6 -5.22 52.93 -23.23
CA THR A 6 -4.46 51.84 -23.85
C THR A 6 -5.01 50.54 -23.22
N ARG A 7 -4.99 49.43 -23.96
CA ARG A 7 -5.34 48.08 -23.49
C ARG A 7 -4.63 47.76 -22.16
N LYS A 8 -5.38 47.67 -21.06
CA LYS A 8 -4.91 46.94 -19.86
C LYS A 8 -4.92 45.45 -20.22
N GLY A 9 -3.78 44.94 -20.67
CA GLY A 9 -3.53 43.51 -20.74
C GLY A 9 -3.64 42.94 -19.34
N ILE A 10 -4.52 41.95 -19.15
CA ILE A 10 -4.54 41.14 -17.94
C ILE A 10 -3.21 40.38 -17.92
N ILE A 11 -2.34 40.66 -16.96
CA ILE A 11 -1.13 39.88 -16.72
C ILE A 11 -1.59 38.52 -16.20
N ARG A 12 -1.69 37.54 -17.10
CA ARG A 12 -1.96 36.15 -16.71
C ARG A 12 -0.65 35.58 -16.16
N SER A 13 -0.57 35.40 -14.85
CA SER A 13 0.51 34.64 -14.23
C SER A 13 0.35 33.17 -14.65
N GLY A 14 1.07 32.76 -15.69
CA GLY A 14 1.12 31.35 -16.11
C GLY A 14 1.76 30.46 -15.04
N GLN A 15 1.64 29.14 -15.20
CA GLN A 15 2.19 28.19 -14.23
C GLN A 15 3.71 28.36 -14.07
N ALA A 16 4.18 28.54 -12.83
CA ALA A 16 5.60 28.75 -12.56
C ALA A 16 6.47 27.50 -12.81
N ARG A 17 5.86 26.30 -12.83
CA ARG A 17 6.51 24.99 -12.89
C ARG A 17 5.86 24.08 -13.93
N ALA A 18 6.64 23.29 -14.66
CA ALA A 18 6.09 22.19 -15.45
C ALA A 18 5.58 21.09 -14.51
N ILE A 19 4.46 20.45 -14.85
CA ILE A 19 3.86 19.33 -14.11
C ILE A 19 3.82 18.10 -14.99
N TYR A 20 4.28 16.98 -14.45
CA TYR A 20 4.33 15.68 -15.11
C TYR A 20 3.54 14.65 -14.31
N VAL A 21 3.01 13.64 -14.99
CA VAL A 21 2.39 12.46 -14.37
C VAL A 21 3.26 11.24 -14.59
N GLU A 22 3.39 10.40 -13.56
CA GLU A 22 4.08 9.12 -13.65
C GLU A 22 3.14 8.04 -14.22
N ALA A 23 3.62 7.29 -15.21
CA ALA A 23 2.90 6.14 -15.77
C ALA A 23 3.86 4.95 -16.01
N LEU A 24 3.33 3.73 -15.93
CA LEU A 24 4.07 2.51 -16.27
C LEU A 24 4.21 2.36 -17.79
N GLN A 25 5.39 1.96 -18.29
CA GLN A 25 5.59 1.63 -19.69
C GLN A 25 5.12 0.19 -20.00
N ARG A 26 4.63 -0.02 -21.23
CA ARG A 26 4.11 -1.32 -21.69
C ARG A 26 5.27 -2.28 -22.01
N GLY A 27 5.21 -3.51 -21.49
CA GLY A 27 6.17 -4.59 -21.81
C GLY A 27 7.26 -4.86 -20.76
N ARG A 28 7.43 -3.97 -19.77
CA ARG A 28 8.32 -4.17 -18.61
C ARG A 28 7.65 -3.61 -17.37
N ASN A 29 7.21 -4.48 -16.45
CA ASN A 29 6.42 -4.12 -15.24
C ASN A 29 7.10 -3.13 -14.27
N SER A 30 8.34 -2.70 -14.54
CA SER A 30 9.14 -1.80 -13.71
C SER A 30 9.59 -0.51 -14.41
N ASP A 31 9.45 -0.38 -15.74
CA ASP A 31 9.88 0.82 -16.45
C ASP A 31 8.81 1.91 -16.33
N ARG A 32 9.24 3.10 -15.89
CA ARG A 32 8.38 4.26 -15.66
C ARG A 32 8.66 5.35 -16.69
N ALA A 33 7.66 6.15 -16.99
CA ALA A 33 7.79 7.37 -17.78
C ALA A 33 7.10 8.53 -17.07
N LEU A 34 7.58 9.73 -17.36
CA LEU A 34 6.93 10.98 -16.97
C LEU A 34 6.27 11.58 -18.21
N VAL A 35 5.00 11.96 -18.13
CA VAL A 35 4.30 12.62 -19.23
C VAL A 35 3.98 14.05 -18.85
N CYS A 36 4.36 15.02 -19.68
CA CYS A 36 4.08 16.44 -19.44
C CYS A 36 2.57 16.70 -19.52
N VAL A 37 1.98 17.15 -18.41
CA VAL A 37 0.54 17.41 -18.27
C VAL A 37 0.25 18.90 -18.39
N VAL A 38 1.11 19.72 -17.78
CA VAL A 38 1.01 21.19 -17.82
C VAL A 38 2.42 21.74 -18.05
N PRO A 39 2.71 22.32 -19.22
CA PRO A 39 3.98 22.99 -19.48
C PRO A 39 4.16 24.21 -18.59
N ARG A 40 5.42 24.61 -18.41
CA ARG A 40 5.73 25.86 -17.72
C ARG A 40 5.20 27.05 -18.53
N GLY A 41 4.61 28.03 -17.85
CA GLY A 41 4.06 29.21 -18.48
C GLY A 41 2.68 29.02 -19.12
N HIS A 42 2.08 27.83 -19.02
CA HIS A 42 0.72 27.61 -19.53
C HIS A 42 -0.28 28.57 -18.83
N PRO A 43 -1.18 29.24 -19.58
CA PRO A 43 -2.17 30.13 -18.98
C PRO A 43 -3.13 29.37 -18.08
N ALA A 44 -3.54 30.01 -16.97
CA ALA A 44 -4.60 29.51 -16.11
C ALA A 44 -6.00 29.75 -16.75
N GLY A 45 -6.98 28.97 -16.32
CA GLY A 45 -8.38 29.07 -16.72
C GLY A 45 -8.77 28.25 -17.95
N GLU A 46 -7.81 27.59 -18.62
CA GLU A 46 -8.08 26.75 -19.79
C GLU A 46 -7.90 25.26 -19.45
N ARG A 47 -8.87 24.45 -19.89
CA ARG A 47 -8.82 22.99 -19.72
C ARG A 47 -8.06 22.37 -20.89
N ILE A 48 -7.00 21.65 -20.56
CA ILE A 48 -6.13 20.93 -21.47
C ILE A 48 -6.58 19.47 -21.49
N THR A 49 -6.62 18.86 -22.68
CA THR A 49 -6.76 17.41 -22.83
C THR A 49 -5.49 16.87 -23.49
N ILE A 50 -4.89 15.85 -22.87
CA ILE A 50 -3.71 15.16 -23.39
C ILE A 50 -4.19 14.05 -24.32
N ALA A 51 -4.08 14.30 -25.62
CA ALA A 51 -4.52 13.37 -26.66
C ALA A 51 -3.58 12.16 -26.80
N GLU A 52 -2.27 12.40 -26.68
CA GLU A 52 -1.21 11.39 -26.75
C GLU A 52 -0.13 11.68 -25.70
N PRO A 53 0.54 10.66 -25.13
CA PRO A 53 0.26 9.24 -25.29
C PRO A 53 -1.08 8.83 -24.66
N ARG A 54 -1.69 7.78 -25.19
CA ARG A 54 -2.86 7.15 -24.57
C ARG A 54 -2.50 6.48 -23.25
N PHE A 55 -3.40 6.57 -22.27
CA PHE A 55 -3.23 5.94 -20.96
C PHE A 55 -4.24 4.80 -20.78
N ARG A 56 -3.89 3.84 -19.94
CA ARG A 56 -4.80 2.83 -19.40
C ARG A 56 -4.83 2.93 -17.88
N ALA A 57 -6.00 3.25 -17.35
CA ALA A 57 -6.18 3.41 -15.92
C ALA A 57 -6.76 2.15 -15.27
N LEU A 58 -6.21 1.74 -14.13
CA LEU A 58 -6.77 0.68 -13.32
C LEU A 58 -8.06 1.18 -12.64
N VAL A 59 -9.13 0.41 -12.75
CA VAL A 59 -10.48 0.78 -12.30
C VAL A 59 -10.96 -0.13 -11.18
N ASN A 60 -11.89 0.38 -10.36
CA ASN A 60 -12.51 -0.33 -9.23
C ASN A 60 -11.54 -0.86 -8.17
N GLU A 61 -10.31 -0.33 -8.13
CA GLU A 61 -9.33 -0.59 -7.07
C GLU A 61 -8.69 0.74 -6.64
N PRO A 62 -8.27 0.90 -5.36
CA PRO A 62 -7.53 2.07 -4.93
C PRO A 62 -6.15 2.07 -5.57
N VAL A 63 -5.78 3.20 -6.17
CA VAL A 63 -4.55 3.33 -6.93
C VAL A 63 -3.76 4.55 -6.50
N GLN A 64 -2.45 4.48 -6.71
CA GLN A 64 -1.57 5.63 -6.56
C GLN A 64 -1.26 6.24 -7.93
N ILE A 65 -1.43 7.56 -8.05
CA ILE A 65 -1.00 8.36 -9.20
C ILE A 65 -0.05 9.43 -8.69
N ARG A 66 1.22 9.36 -9.12
CA ARG A 66 2.25 10.31 -8.69
C ARG A 66 2.40 11.42 -9.72
N LEU A 67 2.44 12.66 -9.24
CA LEU A 67 2.83 13.81 -10.04
C LEU A 67 4.29 14.17 -9.76
N HIS A 68 4.90 14.86 -10.70
CA HIS A 68 6.22 15.44 -10.56
C HIS A 68 6.18 16.89 -11.04
N SER A 69 7.10 17.72 -10.55
CA SER A 69 7.20 19.12 -10.95
C SER A 69 8.63 19.54 -11.23
N SER A 70 8.83 20.46 -12.16
CA SER A 70 10.12 21.11 -12.40
C SER A 70 9.99 22.62 -12.41
N ALA A 71 10.90 23.30 -11.71
CA ALA A 71 10.97 24.76 -11.69
C ALA A 71 11.94 25.32 -12.75
N THR A 72 12.81 24.47 -13.30
CA THR A 72 13.87 24.88 -14.24
C THR A 72 13.61 24.36 -15.65
N ARG A 73 13.04 23.16 -15.78
CA ARG A 73 12.60 22.58 -17.05
C ARG A 73 11.23 23.15 -17.44
N GLY A 74 11.05 23.50 -18.71
CA GLY A 74 9.84 24.20 -19.15
C GLY A 74 9.47 24.10 -20.62
N ASP A 75 10.37 23.64 -21.49
CA ASP A 75 10.15 23.58 -22.95
C ASP A 75 9.48 22.29 -23.43
N ASP A 76 9.02 21.46 -22.49
CA ASP A 76 8.33 20.21 -22.80
C ASP A 76 6.90 20.48 -23.25
N ALA A 77 6.57 20.06 -24.48
CA ALA A 77 5.21 20.12 -25.00
C ALA A 77 4.24 19.23 -24.20
N ILE A 78 2.96 19.58 -24.20
CA ILE A 78 1.89 18.75 -23.61
C ILE A 78 1.95 17.35 -24.23
N GLY A 79 1.91 16.32 -23.39
CA GLY A 79 1.97 14.93 -23.84
C GLY A 79 3.39 14.42 -24.12
N SER A 80 4.43 15.26 -24.06
CA SER A 80 5.79 14.75 -24.23
C SER A 80 6.15 13.73 -23.15
N MET A 81 6.71 12.61 -23.59
CA MET A 81 7.23 11.56 -22.73
C MET A 81 8.67 11.84 -22.37
N ILE A 82 8.95 11.89 -21.08
CA ILE A 82 10.24 12.15 -20.48
C ILE A 82 10.70 10.89 -19.73
N PRO A 83 11.97 10.46 -19.88
CA PRO A 83 12.50 9.35 -19.12
C PRO A 83 12.36 9.58 -17.61
N PHE A 84 11.92 8.55 -16.90
CA PHE A 84 11.91 8.58 -15.43
C PHE A 84 13.34 8.71 -14.91
N GLY A 85 13.56 9.55 -13.88
CA GLY A 85 14.90 9.89 -13.38
C GLY A 85 15.59 11.05 -14.09
N THR A 86 14.91 11.75 -15.01
CA THR A 86 15.45 12.98 -15.62
C THR A 86 15.76 14.03 -14.55
N PRO A 87 16.98 14.63 -14.53
CA PRO A 87 17.37 15.62 -13.53
C PRO A 87 16.43 16.83 -13.46
N HIS A 88 16.38 17.46 -12.28
CA HIS A 88 15.55 18.65 -12.00
C HIS A 88 14.03 18.45 -12.10
N ILE A 89 13.56 17.21 -12.11
CA ILE A 89 12.14 16.87 -11.98
C ILE A 89 11.95 16.20 -10.62
N ASN A 90 11.16 16.83 -9.75
CA ASN A 90 10.98 16.39 -8.37
C ASN A 90 9.59 15.80 -8.16
N PRO A 91 9.46 14.68 -7.42
CA PRO A 91 8.17 14.08 -7.13
C PRO A 91 7.32 15.01 -6.24
N LEU A 92 6.02 15.01 -6.48
CA LEU A 92 5.00 15.59 -5.62
C LEU A 92 4.33 14.50 -4.78
N PRO A 93 3.65 14.87 -3.68
CA PRO A 93 2.81 13.93 -2.95
C PRO A 93 1.84 13.20 -3.89
N PRO A 94 1.72 11.88 -3.78
CA PRO A 94 0.87 11.10 -4.67
C PRO A 94 -0.62 11.38 -4.43
N ALA A 95 -1.42 11.35 -5.50
CA ALA A 95 -2.86 11.20 -5.37
C ALA A 95 -3.21 9.73 -5.14
N GLU A 96 -4.01 9.49 -4.10
CA GLU A 96 -4.69 8.21 -3.90
C GLU A 96 -6.13 8.38 -4.37
N THR A 97 -6.57 7.54 -5.31
CA THR A 97 -7.93 7.63 -5.86
C THR A 97 -8.48 6.26 -6.24
N VAL A 98 -9.78 6.18 -6.50
CA VAL A 98 -10.45 5.02 -7.08
C VAL A 98 -11.22 5.49 -8.31
N LEU A 99 -10.90 4.93 -9.48
CA LEU A 99 -11.69 5.17 -10.69
C LEU A 99 -12.83 4.15 -10.72
N GLN A 100 -13.99 4.51 -10.15
CA GLN A 100 -15.16 3.62 -10.14
C GLN A 100 -15.85 3.63 -11.50
N LEU A 101 -15.93 2.46 -12.14
CA LEU A 101 -16.78 2.28 -13.31
C LEU A 101 -18.26 2.21 -12.88
N PRO A 102 -19.17 2.91 -13.59
CA PRO A 102 -20.60 2.77 -13.34
C PRO A 102 -21.10 1.33 -13.56
N ARG A 103 -22.13 0.96 -12.81
CA ARG A 103 -22.79 -0.35 -12.91
C ARG A 103 -23.28 -0.58 -14.35
N GLY A 104 -22.97 -1.73 -14.92
CA GLY A 104 -23.37 -2.09 -16.29
C GLY A 104 -22.34 -1.80 -17.39
N VAL A 105 -21.23 -1.12 -17.07
CA VAL A 105 -20.08 -1.00 -17.98
C VAL A 105 -19.23 -2.27 -17.90
N ALA A 106 -18.93 -2.88 -19.05
CA ALA A 106 -18.14 -4.11 -19.11
C ALA A 106 -16.73 -3.89 -18.56
N LEU A 107 -16.32 -4.72 -17.60
CA LEU A 107 -14.99 -4.67 -17.00
C LEU A 107 -14.00 -5.46 -17.88
N PRO A 108 -12.91 -4.82 -18.38
CA PRO A 108 -11.86 -5.52 -19.11
C PRO A 108 -11.18 -6.60 -18.25
N ARG A 109 -10.65 -7.65 -18.88
CA ARG A 109 -10.02 -8.79 -18.18
C ARG A 109 -8.80 -8.39 -17.34
N ASP A 110 -8.07 -7.36 -17.75
CA ASP A 110 -6.92 -6.80 -17.04
C ASP A 110 -7.29 -5.63 -16.11
N GLN A 111 -8.60 -5.36 -15.94
CA GLN A 111 -9.15 -4.30 -15.09
C GLN A 111 -8.63 -2.90 -15.42
N ARG A 112 -8.13 -2.70 -16.65
CA ARG A 112 -7.63 -1.41 -17.13
C ARG A 112 -8.49 -0.92 -18.29
N ILE A 113 -8.96 0.32 -18.21
CA ILE A 113 -9.68 0.98 -19.31
C ILE A 113 -8.80 2.07 -19.94
N ASP A 114 -9.03 2.36 -21.20
CA ASP A 114 -8.35 3.47 -21.87
C ASP A 114 -8.91 4.80 -21.34
N VAL A 115 -8.00 5.72 -21.03
CA VAL A 115 -8.33 7.07 -20.57
C VAL A 115 -7.42 8.11 -21.22
N GLN A 116 -7.94 9.32 -21.35
CA GLN A 116 -7.17 10.53 -21.58
C GLN A 116 -7.09 11.32 -20.28
N LEU A 117 -6.01 12.08 -20.12
CA LEU A 117 -5.87 12.99 -19.00
C LEU A 117 -6.36 14.38 -19.39
N SER A 118 -7.16 14.99 -18.52
CA SER A 118 -7.64 16.35 -18.66
C SER A 118 -7.18 17.18 -17.46
N ALA A 119 -6.44 18.25 -17.72
CA ALA A 119 -5.88 19.13 -16.71
C ALA A 119 -6.52 20.52 -16.80
N LEU A 120 -6.85 21.13 -15.66
CA LEU A 120 -7.28 22.51 -15.56
C LEU A 120 -6.48 23.19 -14.47
N LEU A 121 -5.72 24.21 -14.85
CA LEU A 121 -5.03 25.07 -13.89
C LEU A 121 -5.96 26.23 -13.55
N HIS A 122 -6.37 26.32 -12.30
CA HIS A 122 -7.20 27.43 -11.81
C HIS A 122 -6.37 28.70 -11.63
N GLU A 123 -7.01 29.86 -11.69
CA GLU A 123 -6.35 31.17 -11.48
C GLU A 123 -5.70 31.29 -10.08
N THR A 124 -6.18 30.50 -9.12
CA THR A 124 -5.63 30.37 -7.76
C THR A 124 -4.33 29.55 -7.70
N GLY A 125 -3.87 28.98 -8.81
CA GLY A 125 -2.70 28.11 -8.88
C GLY A 125 -2.96 26.64 -8.51
N VAL A 126 -4.23 26.26 -8.30
CA VAL A 126 -4.63 24.88 -8.01
C VAL A 126 -4.76 24.09 -9.31
N LEU A 127 -4.10 22.93 -9.38
CA LEU A 127 -4.24 21.99 -10.50
C LEU A 127 -5.37 21.01 -10.25
N GLU A 128 -6.32 20.95 -11.17
CA GLU A 128 -7.32 19.90 -11.27
C GLU A 128 -6.89 18.93 -12.37
N LEU A 129 -6.80 17.64 -12.06
CA LEU A 129 -6.51 16.59 -13.02
C LEU A 129 -7.66 15.59 -13.04
N SER A 130 -8.06 15.12 -14.22
CA SER A 130 -9.12 14.13 -14.39
C SER A 130 -8.70 13.06 -15.39
N CYS A 131 -9.10 11.82 -15.15
CA CYS A 131 -9.14 10.78 -16.17
C CYS A 131 -10.49 10.85 -16.89
N VAL A 132 -10.48 10.81 -18.22
CA VAL A 132 -11.67 10.90 -19.07
C VAL A 132 -11.66 9.73 -20.04
N HIS A 133 -12.78 9.02 -20.17
CA HIS A 133 -12.89 7.95 -21.16
C HIS A 133 -12.91 8.54 -22.59
N PRO A 134 -12.14 8.00 -23.55
CA PRO A 134 -11.95 8.62 -24.88
C PRO A 134 -13.25 8.72 -25.71
N GLU A 135 -14.21 7.83 -25.47
CA GLU A 135 -15.48 7.77 -26.23
C GLU A 135 -16.72 8.12 -25.40
N ARG A 136 -16.55 8.40 -24.10
CA ARG A 136 -17.65 8.52 -23.12
C ARG A 136 -17.37 9.67 -22.17
N ASP A 137 -17.80 10.88 -22.55
CA ASP A 137 -17.57 12.08 -21.72
C ASP A 137 -18.29 12.04 -20.36
N ASP A 138 -19.33 11.21 -20.22
CA ASP A 138 -20.00 10.92 -18.95
C ASP A 138 -19.11 10.17 -17.95
N LEU A 139 -18.06 9.52 -18.44
CA LEU A 139 -17.08 8.78 -17.65
C LEU A 139 -15.84 9.64 -17.39
N ARG A 140 -15.97 10.53 -16.40
CA ARG A 140 -14.91 11.41 -15.91
C ARG A 140 -14.63 11.17 -14.43
N TRP A 141 -13.36 10.95 -14.10
CA TRP A 141 -12.88 10.76 -12.74
C TRP A 141 -11.90 11.86 -12.35
N GLN A 142 -12.32 12.75 -11.45
CA GLN A 142 -11.45 13.80 -10.91
C GLN A 142 -10.45 13.18 -9.91
N LEU A 143 -9.17 13.45 -10.12
CA LEU A 143 -8.10 13.04 -9.22
C LEU A 143 -8.03 14.03 -8.05
N ARG A 144 -8.21 13.52 -6.83
CA ARG A 144 -8.15 14.33 -5.61
C ARG A 144 -6.75 14.22 -4.99
N PHE A 145 -6.04 15.34 -4.96
CA PHE A 145 -4.74 15.46 -4.29
C PHE A 145 -4.98 15.90 -2.85
N GLN A 146 -4.53 15.11 -1.87
CA GLN A 146 -4.59 15.52 -0.47
C GLN A 146 -3.57 16.67 -0.26
N THR A 147 -4.07 17.89 -0.06
CA THR A 147 -3.22 19.09 0.04
C THR A 147 -2.94 19.53 1.48
N ARG A 148 -3.34 18.75 2.49
CA ARG A 148 -2.93 18.97 3.89
C ARG A 148 -2.80 17.65 4.65
N PRO A 149 -1.83 17.53 5.57
CA PRO A 149 -1.79 16.42 6.50
C PRO A 149 -2.99 16.55 7.44
N SER A 150 -3.92 15.59 7.41
CA SER A 150 -4.94 15.52 8.46
C SER A 150 -4.25 15.11 9.74
N ALA A 151 -4.35 16.00 10.73
CA ALA A 151 -3.79 15.85 12.06
C ALA A 151 -4.24 14.55 12.73
N THR A 152 -3.28 14.00 13.48
CA THR A 152 -3.39 13.11 14.65
C THR A 152 -4.75 12.52 15.05
N ALA A 153 -4.67 11.22 15.28
CA ALA A 153 -5.56 10.23 15.89
C ALA A 153 -6.30 10.57 17.20
N ASP A 154 -6.81 11.79 17.41
CA ASP A 154 -7.68 12.11 18.57
C ASP A 154 -9.15 12.35 18.20
N ASP A 155 -9.55 12.11 16.96
CA ASP A 155 -10.96 12.20 16.54
C ASP A 155 -11.58 10.83 16.14
N ALA A 156 -11.00 9.73 16.64
CA ALA A 156 -11.62 8.40 16.57
C ALA A 156 -12.72 8.19 17.64
N GLY A 157 -13.37 9.29 18.05
CA GLY A 157 -14.29 9.36 19.17
C GLY A 157 -15.64 9.98 18.84
N GLN A 158 -16.09 9.92 17.59
CA GLN A 158 -17.49 10.17 17.20
C GLN A 158 -17.74 9.72 15.76
N ALA A 159 -17.54 8.43 15.48
CA ALA A 159 -18.25 7.81 14.36
C ALA A 159 -19.73 7.73 14.77
N SER A 160 -20.54 8.58 14.17
CA SER A 160 -21.99 8.53 14.18
C SER A 160 -22.50 7.09 14.21
N SER A 161 -23.15 6.72 15.32
CA SER A 161 -24.29 5.81 15.24
C SER A 161 -25.26 6.38 14.20
N ASP A 162 -25.80 5.53 13.33
CA ASP A 162 -26.83 5.82 12.31
C ASP A 162 -26.38 5.96 10.85
N ASP A 163 -25.65 4.95 10.36
CA ASP A 163 -25.91 4.40 9.03
C ASP A 163 -25.74 2.88 9.08
N ALA A 164 -26.75 2.20 9.65
CA ALA A 164 -26.81 0.75 9.65
C ALA A 164 -27.12 0.27 8.22
N ALA A 165 -26.10 0.19 7.37
CA ALA A 165 -26.20 -0.52 6.11
C ALA A 165 -26.80 -1.91 6.39
N ASP A 166 -27.92 -2.24 5.73
CA ASP A 166 -28.57 -3.52 5.96
C ASP A 166 -27.65 -4.65 5.49
N THR A 167 -27.04 -5.36 6.43
CA THR A 167 -26.18 -6.52 6.15
C THR A 167 -26.93 -7.84 6.25
N SER A 168 -28.27 -7.84 6.34
CA SER A 168 -29.10 -9.05 6.46
C SER A 168 -28.83 -10.04 5.32
N ALA A 169 -28.89 -9.58 4.06
CA ALA A 169 -28.67 -10.40 2.88
C ALA A 169 -27.23 -10.95 2.82
N ALA A 170 -26.23 -10.12 3.11
CA ALA A 170 -24.83 -10.54 3.15
C ALA A 170 -24.56 -11.59 4.24
N ARG A 171 -25.15 -11.40 5.43
CA ARG A 171 -25.08 -12.38 6.52
C ARG A 171 -25.78 -13.68 6.17
N GLN A 172 -26.94 -13.62 5.51
CA GLN A 172 -27.65 -14.82 5.03
C GLN A 172 -26.81 -15.57 3.99
N LEU A 173 -26.16 -14.86 3.06
CA LEU A 173 -25.26 -15.46 2.07
C LEU A 173 -24.10 -16.23 2.72
N ILE A 174 -23.41 -15.61 3.69
CA ILE A 174 -22.35 -16.26 4.46
C ILE A 174 -22.90 -17.49 5.19
N ARG A 175 -24.08 -17.36 5.80
CA ARG A 175 -24.78 -18.47 6.46
C ARG A 175 -25.10 -19.60 5.49
N GLY A 176 -25.47 -19.31 4.25
CA GLY A 176 -25.72 -20.32 3.22
C GLY A 176 -24.46 -21.12 2.90
N VAL A 177 -23.36 -20.42 2.58
CA VAL A 177 -22.10 -21.04 2.15
C VAL A 177 -21.45 -21.88 3.27
N PHE A 178 -21.43 -21.37 4.49
CA PHE A 178 -20.82 -22.06 5.64
C PHE A 178 -21.84 -22.74 6.58
N GLY A 179 -23.12 -22.80 6.20
CA GLY A 179 -24.23 -23.33 7.00
C GLY A 179 -24.52 -24.81 6.80
N LYS A 180 -25.40 -25.37 7.63
CA LYS A 180 -25.84 -26.78 7.58
C LYS A 180 -26.91 -27.06 6.51
N GLY A 181 -27.47 -26.01 5.90
CA GLY A 181 -28.68 -26.11 5.07
C GLY A 181 -28.48 -26.79 3.72
N LYS A 182 -29.56 -27.40 3.22
CA LYS A 182 -29.72 -27.81 1.81
C LYS A 182 -30.09 -26.63 0.89
N GLU A 183 -30.14 -25.41 1.44
CA GLU A 183 -30.42 -24.20 0.67
C GLU A 183 -29.37 -24.01 -0.41
N ARG A 184 -29.86 -23.73 -1.62
CA ARG A 184 -29.03 -23.49 -2.79
C ARG A 184 -28.28 -22.18 -2.56
N HIS A 185 -26.98 -22.30 -2.34
CA HIS A 185 -26.05 -21.19 -2.24
C HIS A 185 -25.11 -21.23 -3.44
N PRO A 186 -24.49 -20.10 -3.78
CA PRO A 186 -23.45 -20.09 -4.80
C PRO A 186 -22.22 -20.93 -4.41
N PRO A 187 -21.35 -21.26 -5.38
CA PRO A 187 -20.02 -21.81 -5.07
C PRO A 187 -19.23 -20.89 -4.13
N ALA A 188 -18.52 -21.46 -3.15
CA ALA A 188 -17.73 -20.67 -2.19
C ALA A 188 -16.71 -19.73 -2.85
N LYS A 189 -16.20 -20.06 -4.04
CA LYS A 189 -15.28 -19.21 -4.81
C LYS A 189 -15.91 -17.91 -5.34
N SER A 190 -17.24 -17.84 -5.50
CA SER A 190 -17.92 -16.61 -5.94
C SER A 190 -18.42 -15.76 -4.77
N LEU A 191 -18.30 -16.23 -3.52
CA LEU A 191 -18.80 -15.55 -2.33
C LEU A 191 -18.35 -14.08 -2.24
N ARG A 192 -17.09 -13.78 -2.57
CA ARG A 192 -16.59 -12.39 -2.58
C ARG A 192 -17.37 -11.51 -3.55
N ARG A 193 -17.54 -11.97 -4.79
CA ARG A 193 -18.23 -11.22 -5.84
C ARG A 193 -19.68 -10.96 -5.43
N GLU A 194 -20.34 -11.96 -4.88
CA GLU A 194 -21.75 -11.85 -4.47
C GLU A 194 -21.93 -10.94 -3.25
N LEU A 195 -20.96 -10.91 -2.33
CA LEU A 195 -20.95 -9.90 -1.27
C LEU A 195 -20.76 -8.48 -1.82
N GLU A 196 -19.91 -8.29 -2.84
CA GLU A 196 -19.73 -6.98 -3.50
C GLU A 196 -20.98 -6.56 -4.30
N GLU A 197 -21.73 -7.50 -4.86
CA GLU A 197 -23.03 -7.23 -5.50
C GLU A 197 -24.08 -6.75 -4.49
N ILE A 198 -24.09 -7.33 -3.28
CA ILE A 198 -25.03 -6.98 -2.20
C ILE A 198 -24.64 -5.66 -1.51
N LEU A 199 -23.37 -5.54 -1.10
CA LEU A 199 -22.88 -4.47 -0.23
C LEU A 199 -22.21 -3.31 -0.99
N GLY A 200 -22.05 -3.45 -2.31
CA GLY A 200 -21.23 -2.55 -3.11
C GLY A 200 -19.73 -2.83 -3.02
N ALA A 201 -18.93 -1.95 -3.60
CA ALA A 201 -17.47 -2.12 -3.67
C ALA A 201 -16.87 -2.28 -2.26
N ARG A 202 -16.03 -3.32 -2.09
CA ARG A 202 -15.43 -3.73 -0.81
C ARG A 202 -14.61 -2.62 -0.15
N GLU A 203 -14.01 -1.74 -0.95
CA GLU A 203 -13.23 -0.58 -0.52
C GLU A 203 -14.08 0.40 0.31
N ASN A 204 -15.40 0.40 0.09
CA ASN A 204 -16.35 1.27 0.76
C ASN A 204 -17.05 0.58 1.94
N TRP A 205 -16.73 -0.69 2.23
CA TRP A 205 -17.34 -1.37 3.37
C TRP A 205 -16.86 -0.73 4.66
N SER A 206 -17.79 -0.10 5.38
CA SER A 206 -17.50 0.54 6.66
C SER A 206 -17.05 -0.48 7.71
N LEU A 207 -16.39 -0.01 8.77
CA LEU A 207 -16.01 -0.84 9.90
C LEU A 207 -17.22 -1.59 10.49
N GLY A 208 -18.37 -0.91 10.60
CA GLY A 208 -19.62 -1.51 11.06
C GLY A 208 -20.09 -2.67 10.18
N VAL A 209 -20.05 -2.51 8.85
CA VAL A 209 -20.37 -3.59 7.90
C VAL A 209 -19.43 -4.77 8.11
N LEU A 210 -18.11 -4.54 8.11
CA LEU A 210 -17.09 -5.58 8.26
C LEU A 210 -17.30 -6.39 9.55
N ARG A 211 -17.48 -5.71 10.68
CA ARG A 211 -17.68 -6.37 11.99
C ARG A 211 -19.04 -7.06 12.10
N SER A 212 -20.06 -6.59 11.39
CA SER A 212 -21.38 -7.25 11.38
C SER A 212 -21.38 -8.60 10.66
N LEU A 213 -20.43 -8.87 9.75
CA LEU A 213 -20.32 -10.13 9.03
C LEU A 213 -19.63 -11.24 9.85
N TRP A 214 -18.79 -10.86 10.82
CA TRP A 214 -18.00 -11.80 11.60
C TRP A 214 -18.81 -12.89 12.32
N PRO A 215 -19.94 -12.60 13.00
CA PRO A 215 -20.69 -13.63 13.73
C PRO A 215 -21.11 -14.83 12.87
N GLU A 216 -21.41 -14.60 11.59
CA GLU A 216 -21.76 -15.69 10.67
C GLU A 216 -20.54 -16.47 10.20
N LEU A 217 -19.40 -15.81 9.98
CA LEU A 217 -18.13 -16.48 9.68
C LEU A 217 -17.65 -17.34 10.85
N ALA A 218 -17.75 -16.82 12.07
CA ALA A 218 -17.36 -17.52 13.29
C ALA A 218 -18.18 -18.82 13.48
N ARG A 219 -19.51 -18.76 13.29
CA ARG A 219 -20.40 -19.94 13.31
C ARG A 219 -20.03 -20.99 12.25
N GLY A 220 -19.50 -20.54 11.10
CA GLY A 220 -19.08 -21.37 9.98
C GLY A 220 -17.67 -21.96 10.09
N MET A 221 -16.87 -21.58 11.09
CA MET A 221 -15.44 -21.89 11.18
C MET A 221 -15.10 -23.38 11.07
N THR A 222 -15.86 -24.24 11.74
CA THR A 222 -15.64 -25.71 11.71
C THR A 222 -16.08 -26.36 10.40
N ARG A 223 -16.70 -25.60 9.50
CA ARG A 223 -17.23 -26.09 8.21
C ARG A 223 -16.47 -25.52 7.01
N LYS A 224 -15.44 -24.70 7.25
CA LYS A 224 -14.56 -24.19 6.19
C LYS A 224 -13.86 -25.32 5.42
N GLY A 225 -13.66 -26.49 6.03
CA GLY A 225 -12.99 -27.65 5.44
C GLY A 225 -13.80 -28.48 4.44
N ARG A 226 -14.92 -27.97 3.90
CA ARG A 226 -15.74 -28.71 2.91
C ARG A 226 -15.05 -28.91 1.56
N SER A 227 -14.32 -27.89 1.12
CA SER A 227 -13.49 -27.96 -0.08
C SER A 227 -12.39 -26.89 0.01
N PRO A 228 -11.33 -26.97 -0.82
CA PRO A 228 -10.28 -25.95 -0.85
C PRO A 228 -10.83 -24.54 -1.08
N ASP A 229 -11.87 -24.41 -1.93
CA ASP A 229 -12.54 -23.13 -2.18
C ASP A 229 -13.26 -22.58 -0.94
N HIS A 230 -13.89 -23.43 -0.12
CA HIS A 230 -14.51 -22.98 1.13
C HIS A 230 -13.46 -22.48 2.10
N GLU A 231 -12.37 -23.23 2.28
CA GLU A 231 -11.34 -22.89 3.25
C GLU A 231 -10.61 -21.61 2.86
N ARG A 232 -10.24 -21.48 1.57
CA ARG A 232 -9.65 -20.27 1.01
C ARG A 232 -10.57 -19.06 1.17
N SER A 233 -11.84 -19.16 0.77
CA SER A 233 -12.80 -18.05 0.87
C SER A 233 -13.06 -17.65 2.33
N TRP A 234 -13.10 -18.62 3.26
CA TRP A 234 -13.26 -18.35 4.68
C TRP A 234 -12.06 -17.56 5.23
N TYR A 235 -10.83 -18.00 4.98
CA TYR A 235 -9.63 -17.28 5.42
C TYR A 235 -9.52 -15.88 4.81
N TYR A 236 -9.88 -15.73 3.53
CA TYR A 236 -9.94 -14.42 2.89
C TYR A 236 -10.89 -13.47 3.61
N LEU A 237 -12.14 -13.89 3.83
CA LEU A 237 -13.14 -13.04 4.45
C LEU A 237 -12.87 -12.78 5.93
N ALA A 238 -12.39 -13.79 6.68
CA ALA A 238 -12.01 -13.60 8.08
C ALA A 238 -10.95 -12.50 8.23
N GLY A 239 -9.88 -12.56 7.42
CA GLY A 239 -8.83 -11.55 7.44
C GLY A 239 -9.31 -10.17 6.95
N TYR A 240 -10.22 -10.13 5.97
CA TYR A 240 -10.78 -8.87 5.48
C TYR A 240 -11.72 -8.21 6.51
N CYS A 241 -12.55 -9.01 7.18
CA CYS A 241 -13.56 -8.54 8.13
C CYS A 241 -12.95 -8.12 9.47
N LEU A 242 -11.83 -8.71 9.89
CA LEU A 242 -11.23 -8.44 11.20
C LEU A 242 -9.99 -7.57 11.19
N ARG A 243 -9.39 -7.25 10.03
CA ARG A 243 -8.21 -6.36 9.98
C ARG A 243 -8.45 -5.02 10.72
N PRO A 244 -7.43 -4.45 11.37
CA PRO A 244 -6.10 -5.02 11.64
C PRO A 244 -6.06 -5.99 12.85
N GLY A 245 -7.22 -6.40 13.37
CA GLY A 245 -7.39 -7.19 14.59
C GLY A 245 -7.70 -6.36 15.83
N TYR A 246 -7.83 -5.04 15.69
CA TYR A 246 -8.11 -4.09 16.76
C TYR A 246 -8.72 -2.81 16.20
N GLY A 247 -9.26 -1.96 17.09
CA GLY A 247 -9.81 -0.64 16.75
C GLY A 247 -11.33 -0.55 16.84
N ALA A 248 -12.05 -1.67 16.85
CA ALA A 248 -13.49 -1.71 17.18
C ALA A 248 -13.74 -2.35 18.55
N ALA A 249 -14.88 -2.00 19.17
CA ALA A 249 -15.21 -2.41 20.54
C ALA A 249 -15.18 -3.94 20.79
N LEU A 250 -15.57 -4.75 19.80
CA LEU A 250 -15.65 -6.21 19.91
C LEU A 250 -14.43 -6.95 19.33
N ASP A 251 -13.39 -6.22 18.89
CA ASP A 251 -12.28 -6.86 18.19
C ASP A 251 -11.51 -7.86 19.05
N GLY A 252 -11.33 -7.57 20.35
CA GLY A 252 -10.68 -8.51 21.27
C GLY A 252 -11.43 -9.84 21.36
N GLU A 253 -12.77 -9.81 21.43
CA GLU A 253 -13.60 -11.00 21.45
C GLU A 253 -13.53 -11.75 20.11
N TYR A 254 -13.62 -11.03 19.00
CA TYR A 254 -13.60 -11.62 17.66
C TYR A 254 -12.26 -12.26 17.32
N VAL A 255 -11.15 -11.63 17.72
CA VAL A 255 -9.81 -12.20 17.58
C VAL A 255 -9.64 -13.43 18.48
N SER A 256 -10.15 -13.39 19.71
CA SER A 256 -10.16 -14.57 20.60
C SER A 256 -10.93 -15.74 19.97
N GLN A 257 -12.10 -15.48 19.37
CA GLN A 257 -12.84 -16.49 18.62
C GLN A 257 -12.05 -16.99 17.40
N LEU A 258 -11.44 -16.10 16.62
CA LEU A 258 -10.64 -16.45 15.44
C LEU A 258 -9.43 -17.30 15.79
N TRP A 259 -8.83 -17.12 16.98
CA TRP A 259 -7.70 -17.91 17.42
C TRP A 259 -7.98 -19.43 17.41
N ARG A 260 -9.23 -19.84 17.64
CA ARG A 260 -9.63 -21.25 17.50
C ARG A 260 -9.35 -21.83 16.11
N ALA A 261 -9.30 -21.01 15.06
CA ALA A 261 -8.92 -21.45 13.71
C ALA A 261 -7.43 -21.84 13.60
N PHE A 262 -6.57 -21.32 14.49
CA PHE A 262 -5.19 -21.76 14.65
C PHE A 262 -5.16 -23.19 15.19
N ASP A 263 -5.88 -23.45 16.28
CA ASP A 263 -5.95 -24.78 16.92
C ASP A 263 -6.55 -25.85 16.00
N LEU A 264 -7.56 -25.48 15.21
CA LEU A 264 -8.19 -26.38 14.23
C LEU A 264 -7.28 -26.72 13.05
N GLY A 265 -6.28 -25.87 12.75
CA GLY A 265 -5.41 -26.00 11.60
C GLY A 265 -6.11 -25.89 10.24
N LEU A 266 -5.33 -26.20 9.21
CA LEU A 266 -5.78 -26.26 7.82
C LEU A 266 -6.37 -27.63 7.52
N SER A 267 -7.52 -27.64 6.85
CA SER A 267 -8.19 -28.85 6.37
C SER A 267 -7.52 -29.37 5.10
N PHE A 268 -7.00 -28.46 4.28
CA PHE A 268 -6.27 -28.73 3.04
C PHE A 268 -4.85 -28.18 3.08
N PRO A 269 -3.94 -28.70 3.93
CA PRO A 269 -2.58 -28.19 4.07
C PRO A 269 -1.71 -28.40 2.83
N GLY A 270 -2.09 -29.26 1.89
CA GLY A 270 -1.40 -29.45 0.60
C GLY A 270 -1.78 -28.42 -0.46
N GLU A 271 -2.85 -27.65 -0.24
CA GLU A 271 -3.36 -26.68 -1.22
C GLU A 271 -2.65 -25.33 -1.08
N ALA A 272 -1.76 -25.01 -2.03
CA ALA A 272 -0.97 -23.78 -1.99
C ALA A 272 -1.82 -22.51 -1.86
N SER A 273 -2.99 -22.47 -2.53
CA SER A 273 -3.90 -21.33 -2.47
C SER A 273 -4.54 -21.14 -1.08
N VAL A 274 -4.78 -22.23 -0.36
CA VAL A 274 -5.29 -22.21 1.02
C VAL A 274 -4.19 -21.79 1.98
N LEU A 275 -3.00 -22.38 1.87
CA LEU A 275 -1.82 -22.02 2.66
C LEU A 275 -1.54 -20.53 2.58
N VAL A 276 -1.37 -19.99 1.36
CA VAL A 276 -1.09 -18.56 1.14
C VAL A 276 -2.20 -17.68 1.72
N GLN A 277 -3.46 -18.04 1.52
CA GLN A 277 -4.58 -17.24 2.03
C GLN A 277 -4.67 -17.26 3.57
N SER A 278 -4.28 -18.36 4.22
CA SER A 278 -4.17 -18.42 5.68
C SER A 278 -3.06 -17.51 6.21
N LEU A 279 -1.90 -17.46 5.54
CA LEU A 279 -0.78 -16.60 5.91
C LEU A 279 -1.14 -15.11 5.79
N ILE A 280 -1.83 -14.73 4.69
CA ILE A 280 -2.36 -13.38 4.48
C ILE A 280 -3.35 -13.01 5.59
N MET A 281 -4.25 -13.93 5.95
CA MET A 281 -5.23 -13.71 7.00
C MET A 281 -4.54 -13.38 8.33
N TRP A 282 -3.62 -14.26 8.77
CA TRP A 282 -2.87 -14.04 10.01
C TRP A 282 -2.05 -12.76 9.99
N ARG A 283 -1.46 -12.40 8.84
CA ARG A 283 -0.70 -11.15 8.69
C ARG A 283 -1.59 -9.92 8.87
N ARG A 284 -2.79 -9.94 8.29
CA ARG A 284 -3.75 -8.83 8.37
C ARG A 284 -4.27 -8.58 9.78
N ILE A 285 -4.31 -9.60 10.63
CA ILE A 285 -4.84 -9.49 11.99
C ILE A 285 -3.75 -9.48 13.07
N ALA A 286 -2.47 -9.52 12.67
CA ALA A 286 -1.35 -9.71 13.59
C ALA A 286 -1.38 -8.72 14.77
N GLY A 287 -1.81 -7.48 14.54
CA GLY A 287 -1.88 -6.47 15.59
C GLY A 287 -2.91 -6.73 16.69
N GLY A 288 -3.94 -7.53 16.39
CA GLY A 288 -4.91 -8.00 17.38
C GLY A 288 -4.41 -9.15 18.25
N LEU A 289 -3.36 -9.86 17.82
CA LEU A 289 -2.82 -11.02 18.55
C LEU A 289 -1.93 -10.58 19.71
N ASP A 290 -2.08 -11.21 20.87
CA ASP A 290 -1.17 -11.00 22.00
C ASP A 290 0.24 -11.59 21.74
N ALA A 291 1.19 -11.34 22.63
CA ALA A 291 2.57 -11.80 22.46
C ALA A 291 2.68 -13.34 22.37
N GLY A 292 1.96 -14.07 23.24
CA GLY A 292 2.00 -15.54 23.25
C GLY A 292 1.40 -16.14 21.98
N GLN A 293 0.32 -15.54 21.46
CA GLN A 293 -0.27 -15.91 20.18
C GLN A 293 0.68 -15.65 19.01
N GLN A 294 1.36 -14.50 18.98
CA GLN A 294 2.37 -14.22 17.94
C GLN A 294 3.55 -15.19 18.00
N GLU A 295 4.03 -15.53 19.19
CA GLU A 295 5.09 -16.53 19.39
C GLU A 295 4.67 -17.92 18.92
N ALA A 296 3.48 -18.39 19.29
CA ALA A 296 2.94 -19.67 18.85
C ALA A 296 2.77 -19.72 17.32
N LEU A 297 2.25 -18.64 16.73
CA LEU A 297 2.12 -18.51 15.29
C LEU A 297 3.49 -18.54 14.61
N PHE A 298 4.48 -17.81 15.12
CA PHE A 298 5.84 -17.81 14.58
C PHE A 298 6.52 -19.18 14.69
N ALA A 299 6.34 -19.87 15.80
CA ALA A 299 6.83 -21.24 15.99
C ALA A 299 6.27 -22.19 14.92
N SER A 300 4.99 -22.04 14.55
CA SER A 300 4.38 -22.83 13.46
C SER A 300 5.02 -22.55 12.09
N LEU A 301 5.54 -21.33 11.87
CA LEU A 301 6.22 -20.94 10.63
C LEU A 301 7.66 -21.42 10.55
N GLN A 302 8.29 -21.75 11.68
CA GLN A 302 9.73 -22.08 11.73
C GLN A 302 10.09 -23.15 10.71
N LYS A 303 9.34 -24.25 10.60
CA LYS A 303 9.63 -25.30 9.62
C LYS A 303 9.57 -24.78 8.18
N THR A 304 8.54 -24.00 7.84
CA THR A 304 8.33 -23.43 6.50
C THR A 304 9.39 -22.39 6.15
N LEU A 305 9.71 -21.52 7.11
CA LEU A 305 10.81 -20.59 6.97
C LEU A 305 12.11 -21.38 6.78
N ASN A 306 12.37 -22.41 7.59
CA ASN A 306 13.55 -23.29 7.57
C ASN A 306 13.66 -24.19 6.32
N ALA A 307 12.60 -24.31 5.53
CA ALA A 307 12.59 -25.20 4.38
C ALA A 307 13.34 -24.62 3.18
N GLY A 308 14.23 -25.44 2.61
CA GLY A 308 14.80 -25.22 1.28
C GLY A 308 15.75 -24.03 1.15
N LYS A 309 16.03 -23.66 -0.12
CA LYS A 309 16.94 -22.55 -0.45
C LYS A 309 16.21 -21.19 -0.54
N SER A 310 14.89 -21.18 -0.67
CA SER A 310 14.02 -20.01 -0.78
C SER A 310 12.72 -20.30 -0.04
N PRO A 311 12.48 -19.70 1.15
CA PRO A 311 11.21 -19.88 1.84
C PRO A 311 10.08 -19.13 1.11
N PRO A 312 8.81 -19.55 1.26
CA PRO A 312 7.68 -18.82 0.71
C PRO A 312 7.64 -17.37 1.21
N LEU A 313 7.56 -16.40 0.29
CA LEU A 313 7.59 -14.97 0.62
C LEU A 313 6.47 -14.58 1.62
N GLU A 314 5.27 -15.14 1.48
CA GLU A 314 4.16 -14.79 2.37
C GLU A 314 4.38 -15.30 3.81
N ALA A 315 5.14 -16.40 4.00
CA ALA A 315 5.52 -16.86 5.33
C ALA A 315 6.53 -15.89 5.98
N LEU A 316 7.48 -15.37 5.18
CA LEU A 316 8.41 -14.34 5.63
C LEU A 316 7.69 -13.05 5.99
N ARG A 317 6.77 -12.58 5.13
CA ARG A 317 5.91 -11.42 5.38
C ARG A 317 5.17 -11.51 6.68
N LEU A 318 4.55 -12.67 6.95
CA LEU A 318 3.89 -12.90 8.22
C LEU A 318 4.90 -12.78 9.37
N GLY A 319 6.02 -13.51 9.32
CA GLY A 319 7.06 -13.46 10.35
C GLY A 319 7.58 -12.05 10.64
N CYS A 320 7.85 -11.25 9.60
CA CYS A 320 8.30 -9.86 9.74
C CYS A 320 7.20 -8.90 10.21
N SER A 321 5.93 -9.27 10.05
CA SER A 321 4.78 -8.48 10.53
C SER A 321 4.44 -8.74 11.99
N LEU A 322 5.03 -9.75 12.66
CA LEU A 322 4.79 -10.09 14.07
C LEU A 322 5.67 -9.21 14.98
N GLU A 323 5.15 -8.03 15.33
CA GLU A 323 5.90 -7.02 16.08
C GLU A 323 6.10 -7.37 17.56
N ARG A 324 5.30 -8.26 18.16
CA ARG A 324 5.41 -8.66 19.57
C ARG A 324 6.30 -9.90 19.78
N LEU A 325 7.10 -10.28 18.77
CA LEU A 325 8.08 -11.35 18.93
C LEU A 325 9.26 -10.93 19.84
N PRO A 326 9.80 -11.84 20.66
CA PRO A 326 11.03 -11.63 21.40
C PRO A 326 12.17 -11.15 20.48
N LEU A 327 13.02 -10.25 21.00
CA LEU A 327 14.15 -9.68 20.23
C LEU A 327 15.12 -10.74 19.71
N ALA A 328 15.28 -11.86 20.44
CA ALA A 328 16.10 -12.99 20.03
C ALA A 328 15.57 -13.65 18.74
N GLU A 329 14.26 -13.86 18.66
CA GLU A 329 13.59 -14.45 17.49
C GLU A 329 13.66 -13.52 16.27
N LYS A 330 13.39 -12.22 16.48
CA LYS A 330 13.54 -11.20 15.42
C LYS A 330 14.99 -11.14 14.91
N THR A 331 15.95 -11.17 15.82
CA THR A 331 17.38 -11.20 15.47
C THR A 331 17.75 -12.44 14.66
N ALA A 332 17.24 -13.62 15.05
CA ALA A 332 17.48 -14.87 14.33
C ALA A 332 16.88 -14.85 12.92
N LEU A 333 15.64 -14.36 12.79
CA LEU A 333 14.98 -14.18 11.50
C LEU A 333 15.76 -13.22 10.59
N GLY A 334 16.16 -12.05 11.10
CA GLY A 334 16.91 -11.07 10.32
C GLY A 334 18.27 -11.58 9.86
N LYS A 335 19.06 -12.20 10.75
CA LYS A 335 20.35 -12.84 10.39
C LYS A 335 20.20 -13.85 9.26
N ARG A 336 19.10 -14.60 9.29
CA ARG A 336 18.79 -15.56 8.26
C ARG A 336 18.46 -14.90 6.92
N VAL A 337 17.61 -13.88 6.92
CA VAL A 337 17.24 -13.16 5.68
C VAL A 337 18.50 -12.56 5.05
N VAL A 338 19.39 -11.96 5.85
CA VAL A 338 20.70 -11.49 5.37
C VAL A 338 21.47 -12.62 4.69
N LYS A 339 21.59 -13.80 5.32
CA LYS A 339 22.27 -14.97 4.72
C LYS A 339 21.62 -15.39 3.39
N LEU A 340 20.30 -15.35 3.27
CA LEU A 340 19.62 -15.68 2.01
C LEU A 340 19.95 -14.68 0.91
N LEU A 341 19.95 -13.38 1.25
CA LEU A 341 20.23 -12.29 0.32
C LEU A 341 21.69 -12.25 -0.17
N THR A 342 22.65 -12.74 0.62
CA THR A 342 24.08 -12.69 0.26
C THR A 342 24.64 -13.98 -0.34
N THR A 343 23.92 -15.11 -0.29
CA THR A 343 24.50 -16.42 -0.64
C THR A 343 23.95 -17.01 -1.93
N LYS A 344 22.80 -16.55 -2.44
CA LYS A 344 22.08 -17.23 -3.52
C LYS A 344 21.38 -16.26 -4.45
N SER A 345 21.23 -16.66 -5.72
CA SER A 345 20.20 -16.08 -6.60
C SER A 345 18.83 -16.46 -6.03
N LEU A 346 18.26 -15.54 -5.25
CA LEU A 346 16.96 -15.67 -4.61
C LEU A 346 15.91 -14.97 -5.49
N PRO A 347 14.94 -15.70 -6.06
CA PRO A 347 13.84 -15.07 -6.79
C PRO A 347 13.08 -14.11 -5.88
N GLY A 348 12.87 -12.87 -6.34
CA GLY A 348 12.19 -11.85 -5.55
C GLY A 348 12.99 -11.33 -4.35
N ARG A 349 14.33 -11.37 -4.42
CA ARG A 349 15.25 -10.86 -3.39
C ARG A 349 14.94 -9.43 -2.95
N GLU A 350 14.39 -8.60 -3.83
CA GLU A 350 13.98 -7.22 -3.53
C GLU A 350 12.87 -7.21 -2.47
N GLN A 351 11.91 -8.14 -2.55
CA GLN A 351 10.87 -8.27 -1.54
C GLN A 351 11.42 -8.79 -0.21
N PHE A 352 12.40 -9.69 -0.23
CA PHE A 352 13.07 -10.14 1.00
C PHE A 352 13.85 -9.01 1.68
N LEU A 353 14.52 -8.16 0.89
CA LEU A 353 15.19 -6.96 1.40
C LEU A 353 14.18 -6.00 2.03
N TRP A 354 13.01 -5.83 1.40
CA TRP A 354 11.93 -5.03 1.95
C TRP A 354 11.41 -5.59 3.28
N GLU A 355 11.15 -6.90 3.38
CA GLU A 355 10.69 -7.54 4.62
C GLU A 355 11.72 -7.42 5.75
N LEU A 356 13.02 -7.46 5.42
CA LEU A 356 14.09 -7.21 6.39
C LEU A 356 14.08 -5.77 6.90
N GLY A 357 13.86 -4.80 6.00
CA GLY A 357 13.66 -3.41 6.37
C GLY A 357 12.43 -3.22 7.27
N ARG A 358 11.32 -3.92 6.96
CA ARG A 358 10.09 -3.91 7.77
C ARG A 358 10.29 -4.46 9.18
N LEU A 359 11.00 -5.58 9.30
CA LEU A 359 11.42 -6.16 10.58
C LEU A 359 12.32 -5.22 11.38
N SER A 360 13.12 -4.42 10.67
CA SER A 360 14.08 -3.47 11.22
C SER A 360 13.50 -2.09 11.53
N SER A 361 12.22 -1.84 11.20
CA SER A 361 11.57 -0.55 11.38
C SER A 361 11.64 -0.05 12.84
N ARG A 362 11.91 1.25 13.00
CA ARG A 362 11.80 1.94 14.30
C ARG A 362 10.38 2.35 14.65
N ILE A 363 9.48 2.31 13.66
CA ILE A 363 8.05 2.50 13.88
C ILE A 363 7.43 1.13 14.06
N MET A 364 6.85 0.90 15.23
CA MET A 364 5.91 -0.18 15.47
C MET A 364 4.50 0.30 15.16
N LEU A 365 3.73 -0.53 14.46
CA LEU A 365 2.34 -0.24 14.10
C LEU A 365 1.38 -0.52 15.25
N TYR A 366 1.72 -1.48 16.12
CA TYR A 366 0.85 -1.92 17.22
C TYR A 366 1.60 -2.48 18.44
N ALA A 367 2.91 -2.75 18.34
CA ALA A 367 3.72 -3.15 19.48
C ALA A 367 4.35 -1.94 20.20
N PRO A 368 4.61 -2.03 21.52
CA PRO A 368 5.41 -1.02 22.23
C PRO A 368 6.87 -0.94 21.74
N SER A 369 7.56 0.17 22.04
CA SER A 369 8.93 0.45 21.57
C SER A 369 9.98 -0.58 22.04
N HIS A 370 9.77 -1.27 23.17
CA HIS A 370 10.72 -2.27 23.67
C HIS A 370 10.91 -3.45 22.71
N TYR A 371 9.95 -3.70 21.80
CA TYR A 371 10.07 -4.70 20.74
C TYR A 371 10.90 -4.23 19.53
N VAL A 372 11.36 -2.98 19.51
CA VAL A 372 12.25 -2.46 18.46
C VAL A 372 13.62 -3.11 18.62
N LEU A 373 14.12 -3.68 17.50
CA LEU A 373 15.45 -4.26 17.43
C LEU A 373 16.52 -3.26 17.86
N PRO A 374 17.53 -3.66 18.63
CA PRO A 374 18.68 -2.80 18.92
C PRO A 374 19.34 -2.24 17.64
N PRO A 375 19.86 -1.01 17.68
CA PRO A 375 20.33 -0.29 16.48
C PRO A 375 21.47 -0.99 15.73
N GLU A 376 22.31 -1.74 16.43
CA GLU A 376 23.42 -2.48 15.88
C GLU A 376 22.99 -3.55 14.87
N PHE A 377 21.79 -4.14 14.99
CA PHE A 377 21.36 -5.20 14.07
C PHE A 377 21.01 -4.66 12.69
N PRO A 378 20.05 -3.72 12.52
CA PRO A 378 19.76 -3.15 11.20
C PRO A 378 20.97 -2.51 10.53
N VAL A 379 21.81 -1.79 11.28
CA VAL A 379 23.03 -1.17 10.75
C VAL A 379 23.97 -2.23 10.21
N ARG A 380 24.29 -3.26 11.00
CA ARG A 380 25.20 -4.33 10.57
C ARG A 380 24.65 -5.13 9.39
N TRP A 381 23.34 -5.37 9.36
CA TRP A 381 22.69 -6.07 8.25
C TRP A 381 22.77 -5.25 6.97
N LEU A 382 22.45 -3.95 7.02
CA LEU A 382 22.55 -3.08 5.87
C LEU A 382 24.00 -2.95 5.39
N GLN A 383 24.96 -2.76 6.31
CA GLN A 383 26.41 -2.72 6.00
C GLN A 383 26.85 -3.93 5.17
N ARG A 384 26.45 -5.15 5.57
CA ARG A 384 26.78 -6.35 4.81
C ARG A 384 26.07 -6.40 3.45
N LEU A 385 24.80 -6.00 3.41
CA LEU A 385 23.99 -6.10 2.19
C LEU A 385 24.41 -5.11 1.10
N VAL A 386 24.83 -3.90 1.47
CA VAL A 386 25.28 -2.87 0.49
C VAL A 386 26.65 -3.15 -0.13
N GLU A 387 27.30 -4.25 0.25
CA GLU A 387 28.44 -4.80 -0.49
C GLU A 387 28.00 -5.47 -1.80
N GLU A 388 26.71 -5.81 -1.93
CA GLU A 388 26.14 -6.38 -3.15
C GLU A 388 25.58 -5.26 -4.04
N ASP A 389 26.04 -5.14 -5.29
CA ASP A 389 25.66 -4.03 -6.19
C ASP A 389 24.14 -3.89 -6.35
N TRP A 390 23.42 -5.01 -6.50
CA TRP A 390 21.97 -5.01 -6.67
C TRP A 390 21.22 -4.40 -5.47
N VAL A 391 21.78 -4.47 -4.26
CA VAL A 391 21.18 -3.84 -3.08
C VAL A 391 21.32 -2.32 -3.17
N ARG A 392 22.46 -1.83 -3.67
CA ARG A 392 22.65 -0.39 -3.89
C ARG A 392 21.66 0.14 -4.93
N ASP A 393 21.46 -0.60 -6.02
CA ASP A 393 20.46 -0.27 -7.04
C ASP A 393 19.05 -0.23 -6.45
N GLU A 394 18.68 -1.22 -5.63
CA GLU A 394 17.36 -1.26 -4.99
C GLU A 394 17.18 -0.10 -4.00
N LEU A 395 18.20 0.22 -3.21
CA LEU A 395 18.16 1.35 -2.26
C LEU A 395 18.17 2.71 -2.95
N GLN A 396 18.78 2.84 -4.13
CA GLN A 396 18.69 4.05 -4.94
C GLN A 396 17.25 4.30 -5.42
N ASN A 397 16.53 3.23 -5.76
CA ASN A 397 15.15 3.32 -6.27
C ASN A 397 14.09 3.40 -5.15
N ALA A 398 14.29 2.66 -4.06
CA ALA A 398 13.32 2.48 -2.97
C ALA A 398 13.99 2.52 -1.57
N PRO A 399 14.62 3.64 -1.17
CA PRO A 399 15.34 3.74 0.11
C PRO A 399 14.41 3.73 1.34
N GLN A 400 13.12 3.99 1.16
CA GLN A 400 12.23 4.47 2.23
C GLN A 400 12.12 3.48 3.38
N ILE A 401 12.02 2.18 3.12
CA ILE A 401 11.91 1.18 4.18
C ILE A 401 13.15 1.12 5.07
N TRP A 402 14.34 1.35 4.50
CA TRP A 402 15.60 1.39 5.23
C TRP A 402 15.84 2.73 5.91
N ILE A 403 15.30 3.83 5.37
CA ILE A 403 15.20 5.10 6.10
C ILE A 403 14.35 4.90 7.37
N GLN A 404 13.20 4.21 7.30
CA GLN A 404 12.39 3.92 8.48
C GLN A 404 13.07 2.94 9.46
N ALA A 405 13.93 2.05 8.98
CA ALA A 405 14.72 1.15 9.81
C ALA A 405 15.84 1.86 10.59
N LEU A 406 16.33 2.99 10.06
CA LEU A 406 17.48 3.71 10.61
C LEU A 406 17.12 5.11 11.15
N ARG A 407 15.88 5.56 11.00
CA ARG A 407 15.42 6.86 11.47
C ARG A 407 15.61 7.04 12.97
N ARG A 408 15.68 8.29 13.39
CA ARG A 408 15.54 8.67 14.79
C ARG A 408 14.11 8.38 15.27
N SER A 409 14.04 7.81 16.46
CA SER A 409 12.82 7.53 17.20
C SER A 409 12.77 8.36 18.49
N ALA A 410 11.60 8.39 19.12
CA ALA A 410 11.42 9.04 20.42
C ALA A 410 12.15 8.30 21.55
N ASP A 411 12.38 7.00 21.37
CA ASP A 411 13.11 6.15 22.31
C ASP A 411 14.62 6.27 22.04
N THR A 412 15.32 6.96 22.93
CA THR A 412 16.74 7.27 22.75
C THR A 412 17.64 6.04 22.76
N GLU A 413 17.27 4.97 23.47
CA GLU A 413 18.04 3.73 23.51
C GLU A 413 17.98 2.96 22.19
N LYS A 414 16.98 3.24 21.35
CA LYS A 414 16.79 2.61 20.03
C LYS A 414 17.42 3.41 18.90
N ASN A 415 17.97 4.59 19.19
CA ASN A 415 18.57 5.46 18.21
C ASN A 415 19.99 5.02 17.84
N LEU A 416 20.39 5.30 16.60
CA LEU A 416 21.71 4.99 16.10
C LEU A 416 22.78 5.82 16.83
N ALA A 417 23.96 5.24 17.00
CA ALA A 417 25.14 5.95 17.47
C ALA A 417 25.65 6.97 16.43
N PRO A 418 26.38 8.04 16.82
CA PRO A 418 26.79 9.10 15.90
C PRO A 418 27.63 8.63 14.69
N ASP A 419 28.47 7.61 14.87
CA ASP A 419 29.23 6.98 13.80
C ASP A 419 28.34 6.18 12.83
N GLN A 420 27.34 5.47 13.35
CA GLN A 420 26.34 4.77 12.55
C GLN A 420 25.48 5.74 11.73
N ILE A 421 25.09 6.89 12.32
CA ILE A 421 24.37 7.97 11.62
C ILE A 421 25.23 8.50 10.47
N ARG A 422 26.50 8.85 10.71
CA ARG A 422 27.40 9.36 9.67
C ARG A 422 27.59 8.34 8.54
N TRP A 423 27.75 7.06 8.88
CA TRP A 423 27.84 5.99 7.89
C TRP A 423 26.57 5.92 7.03
N ALA A 424 25.38 5.89 7.64
CA ALA A 424 24.11 5.81 6.93
C ALA A 424 23.86 7.06 6.06
N GLN A 425 24.16 8.25 6.57
CA GLN A 425 24.10 9.51 5.81
C GLN A 425 25.01 9.45 4.58
N SER A 426 26.27 8.99 4.74
CA SER A 426 27.21 8.85 3.63
C SER A 426 26.72 7.84 2.59
N LEU A 427 26.16 6.71 3.03
CA LEU A 427 25.59 5.70 2.14
C LEU A 427 24.44 6.29 1.33
N PHE A 428 23.41 6.84 1.97
CA PHE A 428 22.24 7.36 1.27
C PHE A 428 22.53 8.58 0.40
N ALA A 429 23.47 9.44 0.80
CA ALA A 429 23.95 10.54 -0.04
C ALA A 429 24.63 10.01 -1.31
N SER A 430 25.46 8.95 -1.20
CA SER A 430 26.10 8.31 -2.37
C SER A 430 25.10 7.67 -3.34
N LEU A 431 23.90 7.33 -2.85
CA LEU A 431 22.79 6.78 -3.65
C LEU A 431 21.84 7.86 -4.17
N GLY A 432 22.11 9.15 -3.92
CA GLY A 432 21.27 10.25 -4.39
C GLY A 432 19.93 10.39 -3.65
N VAL A 433 19.80 9.84 -2.45
CA VAL A 433 18.59 9.97 -1.63
C VAL A 433 18.42 11.43 -1.19
N ALA A 434 17.18 11.92 -1.27
CA ALA A 434 16.85 13.31 -0.93
C ALA A 434 17.31 13.70 0.50
N PRO A 435 17.97 14.87 0.69
CA PRO A 435 18.48 15.30 1.99
C PRO A 435 17.41 15.33 3.09
N GLU A 436 16.15 15.60 2.74
CA GLU A 436 15.03 15.61 3.67
C GLU A 436 14.74 14.21 4.25
N SER A 437 14.86 13.17 3.41
CA SER A 437 14.72 11.78 3.87
C SER A 437 15.90 11.36 4.75
N VAL A 438 17.12 11.77 4.38
CA VAL A 438 18.34 11.48 5.15
C VAL A 438 18.33 12.21 6.51
N ALA A 439 17.72 13.39 6.58
CA ALA A 439 17.59 14.16 7.82
C ALA A 439 16.81 13.38 8.91
N LEU A 440 15.93 12.44 8.53
CA LEU A 440 15.18 11.59 9.47
C LEU A 440 16.08 10.70 10.32
N LEU A 441 17.32 10.43 9.91
CA LEU A 441 18.29 9.64 10.68
C LEU A 441 18.72 10.35 11.97
N GLU A 442 18.72 11.69 11.96
CA GLU A 442 19.23 12.51 13.06
C GLU A 442 18.16 13.39 13.70
N LYS A 443 17.20 13.87 12.90
CA LYS A 443 16.10 14.71 13.36
C LYS A 443 14.89 13.85 13.63
N TYR A 444 14.42 13.88 14.87
CA TYR A 444 13.15 13.25 15.20
C TYR A 444 12.03 14.01 14.50
N GLN A 445 11.26 13.27 13.72
CA GLN A 445 9.99 13.69 13.16
C GLN A 445 8.96 12.66 13.60
N GLU A 446 7.70 13.05 13.81
CA GLU A 446 6.65 12.07 14.09
C GLU A 446 6.33 11.27 12.81
N PRO A 447 6.10 9.93 12.89
CA PRO A 447 5.73 9.14 11.72
C PRO A 447 4.43 9.61 11.08
N ALA A 448 4.48 9.96 9.80
CA ALA A 448 3.30 10.36 9.03
C ALA A 448 2.37 9.16 8.76
N LEU A 449 1.13 9.43 8.32
CA LEU A 449 0.18 8.37 7.96
C LEU A 449 0.72 7.52 6.80
N GLU A 450 1.39 8.15 5.84
CA GLU A 450 2.02 7.49 4.69
C GLU A 450 3.14 6.54 5.14
N ASP A 451 3.94 6.93 6.16
CA ASP A 451 4.98 6.05 6.72
C ASP A 451 4.35 4.77 7.29
N ARG A 452 3.25 4.91 8.02
CA ARG A 452 2.53 3.79 8.63
C ARG A 452 1.89 2.91 7.54
N ARG A 453 1.25 3.50 6.54
CA ARG A 453 0.64 2.79 5.39
C ARG A 453 1.67 1.98 4.61
N MET A 454 2.84 2.57 4.34
CA MET A 454 3.94 1.88 3.70
C MET A 454 4.34 0.62 4.49
N LEU A 455 4.46 0.73 5.81
CA LEU A 455 4.84 -0.40 6.69
C LEU A 455 3.78 -1.52 6.77
N PHE A 456 2.50 -1.23 6.51
CA PHE A 456 1.47 -2.28 6.40
C PHE A 456 1.66 -3.17 5.16
N GLY A 457 2.48 -2.75 4.17
CA GLY A 457 2.81 -3.55 3.00
C GLY A 457 1.64 -3.73 2.02
N GLU A 458 0.58 -2.94 2.15
CA GLU A 458 -0.47 -2.79 1.13
C GLU A 458 -0.12 -1.59 0.26
N ALA A 459 0.92 -1.71 -0.59
CA ALA A 459 1.22 -0.68 -1.57
C ALA A 459 0.08 -0.61 -2.59
N LEU A 460 -0.52 0.56 -2.77
CA LEU A 460 -1.53 0.77 -3.79
C LEU A 460 -0.89 0.60 -5.18
N PRO A 461 -1.50 -0.18 -6.09
CA PRO A 461 -0.98 -0.33 -7.45
C PRO A 461 -0.90 1.02 -8.17
N HIS A 462 0.04 1.13 -9.12
CA HIS A 462 0.12 2.29 -10.01
C HIS A 462 -1.15 2.41 -10.85
N GLY A 463 -1.83 3.54 -10.71
CA GLY A 463 -3.13 3.79 -11.33
C GLY A 463 -3.07 3.96 -12.84
N LEU A 464 -1.95 4.43 -13.39
CA LEU A 464 -1.80 4.74 -14.81
C LEU A 464 -0.69 3.90 -15.46
N ALA A 465 -1.00 3.35 -16.62
CA ALA A 465 -0.03 2.75 -17.55
C ALA A 465 -0.18 3.43 -18.92
N LEU A 466 0.87 3.41 -19.73
CA LEU A 466 0.80 3.80 -21.14
C LEU A 466 0.11 2.68 -21.93
N ALA A 467 -0.75 3.08 -22.87
CA ALA A 467 -1.57 2.15 -23.65
C ALA A 467 -0.77 1.36 -24.67
#